data_AF-A0A2H0KYA8-F1
#
_entry.id   AF-A0A2H0KYA8-F1
#
_cell.length_a   1.000
_cell.length_b   1.000
_cell.length_c   1.000
_cell.angle_alpha   90.00
_cell.angle_beta   90.00
_cell.angle_gamma   90.00
#
_symmetry.space_group_name_H-M   'P 1'
#
loop_
_entity.id
_entity.type
_entity.pdbx_description
1 polymer ?
#
loop_
_entity_poly.entity_id
_entity_poly.type
_entity_poly.pdbx_seq_one_letter_code
_entity_poly.pdbx_strand_id
1 'polypeptide(L)'
;MKKILFVLAALAIPHTAFAHEKWFVTNHHTIERPELFLGLNATNIVMGILALAAIGAAFWLDKKLENSKAIAKAHKDLDRVQAWGIPVVRLTTGVLMFTASYIGFFFAPDLKTVFAPPVWGTILLYAQAFIGLGLILGVVPRLMAAAGFLLYAALFVIFPPLDMLPYFVYAGIFLYLLILGDSSMPKVKGKGLVFAIFKDWLKKLEPYAFDFLRIGLAVSLILPALLYKIIQPEYALAFVASHPVNFMQGLGFTQFTDAMFVLCAGLTEFILGTLLLFGVLPRFIVAVLIFAFTVTLTMFGMFELLGHLPLYGAAYAILVGARS
;
A
#
# COMPACT_ATOMS: atom_id res chain seq x y z
N MET A 1 -18.46 23.79 15.74
CA MET A 1 -19.36 22.86 15.03
C MET A 1 -19.21 22.90 13.50
N LYS A 2 -19.21 24.08 12.84
CA LYS A 2 -19.05 24.19 11.37
C LYS A 2 -17.73 23.63 10.78
N LYS A 3 -16.62 23.64 11.54
CA LYS A 3 -15.33 23.05 11.10
C LYS A 3 -15.27 21.52 11.19
N ILE A 4 -16.08 20.90 12.06
CA ILE A 4 -16.19 19.44 12.17
C ILE A 4 -17.14 18.92 11.08
N LEU A 5 -18.15 19.70 10.69
CA LEU A 5 -19.01 19.36 9.56
C LEU A 5 -18.27 19.29 8.22
N PHE A 6 -17.23 20.08 8.00
CA PHE A 6 -16.45 20.03 6.74
C PHE A 6 -15.56 18.78 6.66
N VAL A 7 -15.02 18.33 7.80
CA VAL A 7 -14.26 17.07 7.92
C VAL A 7 -15.19 15.87 7.85
N LEU A 8 -16.39 15.96 8.45
CA LEU A 8 -17.42 14.93 8.33
C LEU A 8 -18.05 14.87 6.93
N ALA A 9 -18.13 15.99 6.19
CA ALA A 9 -18.55 15.99 4.79
C ALA A 9 -17.49 15.37 3.86
N ALA A 10 -16.20 15.51 4.19
CA ALA A 10 -15.13 14.77 3.52
C ALA A 10 -15.09 13.28 3.91
N LEU A 11 -15.63 12.92 5.08
CA LEU A 11 -15.85 11.53 5.52
C LEU A 11 -17.21 10.95 5.11
N ALA A 12 -18.11 11.77 4.56
CA ALA A 12 -19.42 11.37 4.04
C ALA A 12 -19.36 11.06 2.54
N ILE A 13 -18.20 10.62 2.06
CA ILE A 13 -18.04 10.07 0.71
C ILE A 13 -18.22 8.55 0.83
N PRO A 14 -19.26 7.96 0.22
CA PRO A 14 -19.46 6.53 0.24
C PRO A 14 -18.34 5.83 -0.55
N HIS A 15 -17.71 4.91 0.14
CA HIS A 15 -17.26 3.61 -0.31
C HIS A 15 -16.65 3.48 -1.71
N THR A 16 -15.31 3.57 -1.82
CA THR A 16 -14.39 2.64 -2.52
C THR A 16 -13.10 3.35 -2.96
N ALA A 17 -11.94 2.77 -2.61
CA ALA A 17 -10.66 3.06 -3.28
C ALA A 17 -10.03 1.70 -3.62
N PHE A 18 -9.60 1.53 -4.86
CA PHE A 18 -9.51 0.24 -5.55
C PHE A 18 -8.08 -0.16 -5.86
N ALA A 19 -7.32 -0.78 -4.96
CA ALA A 19 -6.08 -1.40 -5.42
C ALA A 19 -6.37 -2.86 -5.82
N HIS A 20 -5.86 -3.30 -6.98
CA HIS A 20 -5.63 -4.71 -7.37
C HIS A 20 -6.66 -5.41 -8.27
N GLU A 21 -7.17 -4.70 -9.27
CA GLU A 21 -8.10 -5.19 -10.30
C GLU A 21 -7.56 -6.41 -11.06
N LYS A 22 -6.22 -6.48 -11.22
CA LYS A 22 -5.51 -7.61 -11.82
C LYS A 22 -5.70 -8.93 -11.06
N TRP A 23 -6.04 -8.90 -9.77
CA TRP A 23 -6.30 -10.13 -9.00
C TRP A 23 -7.64 -10.78 -9.36
N PHE A 24 -8.58 -10.00 -9.85
CA PHE A 24 -9.97 -10.41 -10.08
C PHE A 24 -10.30 -10.61 -11.57
N VAL A 25 -9.46 -10.08 -12.47
CA VAL A 25 -9.70 -10.11 -13.91
C VAL A 25 -8.69 -11.00 -14.62
N THR A 26 -9.18 -12.02 -15.31
CA THR A 26 -8.37 -12.89 -16.18
C THR A 26 -8.43 -12.49 -17.66
N ASN A 27 -9.55 -11.89 -18.11
CA ASN A 27 -9.79 -11.50 -19.50
C ASN A 27 -10.12 -10.00 -19.59
N HIS A 28 -9.10 -9.15 -19.74
CA HIS A 28 -9.26 -7.70 -19.93
C HIS A 28 -9.21 -7.30 -21.41
N HIS A 29 -8.65 -8.14 -22.29
CA HIS A 29 -8.47 -7.88 -23.72
C HIS A 29 -9.77 -7.72 -24.52
N THR A 30 -10.92 -8.06 -23.94
CA THR A 30 -12.23 -7.94 -24.60
C THR A 30 -12.87 -6.57 -24.41
N ILE A 31 -12.28 -5.69 -23.59
CA ILE A 31 -12.79 -4.34 -23.35
C ILE A 31 -12.00 -3.35 -24.19
N GLU A 32 -12.71 -2.64 -25.06
CA GLU A 32 -12.11 -1.53 -25.80
C GLU A 32 -11.81 -0.36 -24.88
N ARG A 33 -10.65 0.26 -25.08
CA ARG A 33 -10.22 1.44 -24.33
C ARG A 33 -11.14 2.63 -24.65
N PRO A 34 -11.85 3.21 -23.65
CA PRO A 34 -12.74 4.34 -23.90
C PRO A 34 -12.00 5.57 -24.40
N GLU A 35 -12.67 6.41 -25.21
CA GLU A 35 -12.12 7.70 -25.69
C GLU A 35 -11.62 8.60 -24.56
N LEU A 36 -12.23 8.48 -23.37
CA LEU A 36 -11.79 9.17 -22.16
C LEU A 36 -10.30 8.94 -21.87
N PHE A 37 -9.72 7.79 -22.25
CA PHE A 37 -8.33 7.44 -21.99
C PHE A 37 -7.42 7.53 -23.21
N LEU A 38 -7.93 7.93 -24.38
CA LEU A 38 -7.17 7.97 -25.64
C LEU A 38 -6.49 9.31 -25.92
N GLY A 39 -6.83 10.38 -25.19
CA GLY A 39 -6.23 11.69 -25.39
C GLY A 39 -6.62 12.74 -24.36
N LEU A 40 -6.19 13.97 -24.59
CA LEU A 40 -6.57 15.13 -23.80
C LEU A 40 -7.96 15.62 -24.25
N ASN A 41 -8.98 15.31 -23.45
CA ASN A 41 -10.32 15.86 -23.60
C ASN A 41 -10.62 16.83 -22.43
N ALA A 42 -11.71 17.59 -22.55
CA ALA A 42 -12.10 18.57 -21.54
C ALA A 42 -12.26 17.94 -20.15
N THR A 43 -12.84 16.73 -20.07
CA THR A 43 -13.02 15.98 -18.82
C THR A 43 -11.67 15.69 -18.14
N ASN A 44 -10.70 15.16 -18.88
CA ASN A 44 -9.37 14.86 -18.37
C ASN A 44 -8.63 16.11 -17.90
N ILE A 45 -8.76 17.23 -18.64
CA ILE A 45 -8.16 18.50 -18.27
C ILE A 45 -8.76 19.01 -16.96
N VAL A 46 -10.09 19.03 -16.84
CA VAL A 46 -10.78 19.45 -15.62
C VAL A 46 -10.40 18.56 -14.44
N MET A 47 -10.43 17.24 -14.61
CA MET A 47 -10.04 16.29 -13.56
C MET A 47 -8.57 16.43 -13.16
N GLY A 48 -7.66 16.69 -14.11
CA GLY A 48 -6.26 16.97 -13.84
C GLY A 48 -6.05 18.26 -13.06
N ILE A 49 -6.76 19.33 -13.41
CA ILE A 49 -6.74 20.60 -12.65
C ILE A 49 -7.27 20.38 -11.23
N LEU A 50 -8.37 19.63 -11.07
CA LEU A 50 -8.92 19.30 -9.75
C LEU A 50 -7.94 18.47 -8.91
N ALA A 51 -7.25 17.51 -9.53
CA ALA A 51 -6.22 16.71 -8.86
C ALA A 51 -5.05 17.58 -8.37
N LEU A 52 -4.54 18.48 -9.23
CA LEU A 52 -3.50 19.43 -8.86
C LEU A 52 -3.95 20.40 -7.76
N ALA A 53 -5.19 20.89 -7.85
CA ALA A 53 -5.78 21.74 -6.83
C ALA A 53 -5.93 21.01 -5.49
N ALA A 54 -6.33 19.74 -5.50
CA ALA A 54 -6.41 18.90 -4.30
C ALA A 54 -5.04 18.69 -3.66
N ILE A 55 -3.99 18.41 -4.46
CA ILE A 55 -2.61 18.33 -3.97
C ILE A 55 -2.19 19.66 -3.35
N GLY A 56 -2.35 20.78 -4.07
CA GLY A 56 -2.00 22.11 -3.57
C GLY A 56 -2.75 22.48 -2.27
N ALA A 57 -4.04 22.14 -2.18
CA ALA A 57 -4.83 22.34 -0.98
C ALA A 57 -4.34 21.50 0.20
N ALA A 58 -3.90 20.25 -0.04
CA ALA A 58 -3.33 19.40 0.99
C ALA A 58 -1.99 19.95 1.51
N PHE A 59 -1.09 20.42 0.64
CA PHE A 59 0.14 21.11 1.05
C PHE A 59 -0.15 22.37 1.87
N TRP A 60 -1.11 23.18 1.44
CA TRP A 60 -1.53 24.36 2.19
C TRP A 60 -2.11 23.99 3.56
N LEU A 61 -2.92 22.93 3.63
CA LEU A 61 -3.52 22.44 4.86
C LEU A 61 -2.46 21.89 5.83
N ASP A 62 -1.49 21.13 5.33
CA ASP A 62 -0.38 20.58 6.11
C ASP A 62 0.39 21.68 6.87
N LYS A 63 0.83 22.71 6.13
CA LYS A 63 1.49 23.88 6.71
C LYS A 63 0.63 24.62 7.73
N LYS A 64 -0.69 24.68 7.50
CA LYS A 64 -1.63 25.34 8.43
C LYS A 64 -1.87 24.52 9.70
N LEU A 65 -1.81 23.19 9.60
CA LEU A 65 -2.08 22.26 10.69
C LEU A 65 -0.85 21.97 11.55
N GLU A 66 0.35 22.22 11.06
CA GLU A 66 1.63 22.03 11.77
C GLU A 66 1.62 22.64 13.19
N ASN A 67 1.03 23.83 13.34
CA ASN A 67 0.96 24.55 14.62
C ASN A 67 -0.35 24.32 15.40
N SER A 68 -1.19 23.37 14.99
CA SER A 68 -2.49 23.11 15.62
C SER A 68 -2.35 22.29 16.90
N LYS A 69 -2.79 22.87 18.03
CA LYS A 69 -2.82 22.17 19.34
C LYS A 69 -3.63 20.86 19.31
N ALA A 70 -4.69 20.80 18.50
CA ALA A 70 -5.53 19.60 18.38
C ALA A 70 -4.77 18.45 17.69
N ILE A 71 -3.99 18.77 16.64
CA ILE A 71 -3.17 17.81 15.92
C ILE A 71 -2.01 17.34 16.81
N ALA A 72 -1.36 18.26 17.53
CA ALA A 72 -0.32 17.91 18.50
C ALA A 72 -0.84 16.95 19.59
N LYS A 73 -2.08 17.16 20.08
CA LYS A 73 -2.72 16.23 21.03
C LYS A 73 -2.98 14.86 20.41
N ALA A 74 -3.55 14.82 19.20
CA ALA A 74 -3.80 13.56 18.49
C ALA A 74 -2.48 12.78 18.25
N HIS A 75 -1.40 13.49 17.91
CA HIS A 75 -0.08 12.88 17.76
C HIS A 75 0.40 12.23 19.05
N LYS A 76 0.29 12.93 20.18
CA LYS A 76 0.68 12.41 21.49
C LYS A 76 -0.09 11.16 21.91
N ASP A 77 -1.38 11.07 21.58
CA ASP A 77 -2.18 9.90 21.93
C ASP A 77 -1.81 8.68 21.06
N LEU A 78 -1.51 8.89 19.78
CA LEU A 78 -1.00 7.85 18.87
C LEU A 78 0.42 7.37 19.25
N ASP A 79 1.27 8.26 19.75
CA ASP A 79 2.63 7.91 20.18
C ASP A 79 2.63 6.88 21.33
N ARG A 80 1.53 6.78 22.11
CA ARG A 80 1.39 5.77 23.18
C ARG A 80 1.34 4.33 22.64
N VAL A 81 0.87 4.16 21.41
CA VAL A 81 0.76 2.86 20.75
C VAL A 81 1.87 2.65 19.71
N GLN A 82 2.83 3.57 19.59
CA GLN A 82 3.94 3.48 18.65
C GLN A 82 4.73 2.18 18.75
N ALA A 83 4.86 1.62 19.97
CA ALA A 83 5.55 0.35 20.21
C ALA A 83 4.94 -0.83 19.44
N TRP A 84 3.67 -0.76 19.06
CA TRP A 84 2.99 -1.79 18.27
C TRP A 84 3.28 -1.70 16.77
N GLY A 85 3.86 -0.60 16.27
CA GLY A 85 4.11 -0.42 14.83
C GLY A 85 4.93 -1.55 14.23
N ILE A 86 6.06 -1.90 14.85
CA ILE A 86 6.94 -2.98 14.39
C ILE A 86 6.25 -4.35 14.48
N PRO A 87 5.70 -4.78 15.64
CA PRO A 87 4.98 -6.06 15.74
C PRO A 87 3.86 -6.21 14.71
N VAL A 88 3.06 -5.16 14.48
CA VAL A 88 1.95 -5.20 13.54
C VAL A 88 2.44 -5.36 12.10
N VAL A 89 3.45 -4.59 11.66
CA VAL A 89 4.05 -4.74 10.32
C VAL A 89 4.61 -6.15 10.12
N ARG A 90 5.33 -6.67 11.13
CA ARG A 90 5.92 -8.02 11.08
C ARG A 90 4.84 -9.10 10.96
N LEU A 91 3.82 -9.04 11.82
CA LEU A 91 2.75 -10.03 11.86
C LEU A 91 1.96 -10.03 10.55
N THR A 92 1.52 -8.86 10.11
CA THR A 92 0.71 -8.72 8.89
C THR A 92 1.46 -9.19 7.63
N THR A 93 2.72 -8.78 7.48
CA THR A 93 3.58 -9.22 6.37
C THR A 93 3.88 -10.71 6.46
N GLY A 94 4.22 -11.20 7.65
CA GLY A 94 4.56 -12.60 7.87
C GLY A 94 3.39 -13.56 7.63
N VAL A 95 2.19 -13.20 8.12
CA VAL A 95 0.95 -13.96 7.87
C VAL A 95 0.68 -14.05 6.37
N LEU A 96 0.72 -12.93 5.65
CA LEU A 96 0.52 -12.97 4.21
C LEU A 96 1.58 -13.84 3.52
N MET A 97 2.86 -13.62 3.79
CA MET A 97 3.94 -14.41 3.14
C MET A 97 3.77 -15.91 3.40
N PHE A 98 3.43 -16.31 4.62
CA PHE A 98 3.20 -17.71 4.96
C PHE A 98 1.97 -18.28 4.23
N THR A 99 0.83 -17.59 4.31
CA THR A 99 -0.42 -18.03 3.66
C THR A 99 -0.32 -18.02 2.13
N ALA A 100 0.31 -17.01 1.53
CA ALA A 100 0.58 -16.92 0.10
C ALA A 100 1.41 -18.11 -0.39
N SER A 101 2.42 -18.51 0.39
CA SER A 101 3.25 -19.68 0.07
C SER A 101 2.45 -20.97 0.08
N TYR A 102 1.52 -21.11 1.03
CA TYR A 102 0.62 -22.26 1.10
C TYR A 102 -0.36 -22.30 -0.08
N ILE A 103 -0.88 -21.14 -0.51
CA ILE A 103 -1.79 -21.04 -1.67
C ILE A 103 -1.04 -21.21 -3.00
N GLY A 104 0.25 -20.86 -3.06
CA GLY A 104 1.11 -21.05 -4.23
C GLY A 104 1.39 -19.77 -5.03
N PHE A 105 1.41 -18.60 -4.38
CA PHE A 105 1.80 -17.34 -5.00
C PHE A 105 2.83 -16.57 -4.16
N PHE A 106 3.57 -15.68 -4.81
CA PHE A 106 4.56 -14.82 -4.15
C PHE A 106 3.98 -13.46 -3.83
N PHE A 107 3.95 -13.04 -2.56
CA PHE A 107 3.53 -11.69 -2.14
C PHE A 107 2.09 -11.22 -2.51
N ALA A 108 1.55 -11.53 -3.68
CA ALA A 108 0.25 -11.13 -4.17
C ALA A 108 -0.35 -12.21 -5.11
N PRO A 109 -1.69 -12.34 -5.17
CA PRO A 109 -2.37 -13.40 -5.90
C PRO A 109 -2.04 -13.55 -7.40
N ASP A 110 -1.63 -12.49 -8.09
CA ASP A 110 -1.27 -12.52 -9.51
C ASP A 110 0.15 -13.00 -9.78
N LEU A 111 1.03 -13.01 -8.76
CA LEU A 111 2.42 -13.49 -8.86
C LEU A 111 2.51 -15.00 -8.60
N LYS A 112 1.85 -15.79 -9.46
CA LYS A 112 1.79 -17.26 -9.34
C LYS A 112 3.06 -17.94 -9.86
N THR A 113 3.34 -19.14 -9.36
CA THR A 113 4.52 -19.95 -9.75
C THR A 113 4.56 -20.42 -11.21
N VAL A 114 3.53 -20.13 -12.01
CA VAL A 114 3.40 -20.56 -13.42
C VAL A 114 4.61 -20.12 -14.28
N PHE A 115 5.29 -19.05 -13.88
CA PHE A 115 6.43 -18.48 -14.62
C PHE A 115 7.81 -19.01 -14.18
N ALA A 116 7.88 -19.85 -13.15
CA ALA A 116 9.14 -20.43 -12.67
C ALA A 116 9.18 -21.95 -12.96
N PRO A 117 10.36 -22.54 -13.24
CA PRO A 117 10.48 -23.99 -13.29
C PRO A 117 9.94 -24.60 -11.99
N PRO A 118 9.19 -25.72 -12.04
CA PRO A 118 8.45 -26.23 -10.88
C PRO A 118 9.29 -26.39 -9.61
N VAL A 119 10.55 -26.81 -9.77
CA VAL A 119 11.50 -26.99 -8.66
C VAL A 119 11.92 -25.66 -8.04
N TRP A 120 12.31 -24.68 -8.85
CA TRP A 120 12.79 -23.38 -8.37
C TRP A 120 11.64 -22.56 -7.75
N GLY A 121 10.46 -22.55 -8.37
CA GLY A 121 9.28 -21.90 -7.81
C GLY A 121 8.92 -22.47 -6.44
N THR A 122 8.96 -23.79 -6.29
CA THR A 122 8.68 -24.47 -5.01
C THR A 122 9.71 -24.12 -3.93
N ILE A 123 11.00 -24.11 -4.25
CA ILE A 123 12.06 -23.72 -3.30
C ILE A 123 11.86 -22.28 -2.80
N LEU A 124 11.55 -21.35 -3.70
CA LEU A 124 11.33 -19.96 -3.34
C LEU A 124 10.06 -19.78 -2.50
N LEU A 125 8.99 -20.56 -2.74
CA LEU A 125 7.80 -20.54 -1.88
C LEU A 125 8.12 -21.06 -0.47
N TYR A 126 8.92 -22.12 -0.35
CA TYR A 126 9.37 -22.57 0.98
C TYR A 126 10.24 -21.53 1.67
N ALA A 127 11.11 -20.83 0.94
CA ALA A 127 11.86 -19.71 1.48
C ALA A 127 10.94 -18.57 1.94
N GLN A 128 9.92 -18.21 1.15
CA GLN A 128 8.90 -17.21 1.51
C GLN A 128 8.15 -17.62 2.78
N ALA A 129 7.72 -18.89 2.88
CA ALA A 129 7.03 -19.43 4.04
C ALA A 129 7.90 -19.37 5.30
N PHE A 130 9.18 -19.75 5.18
CA PHE A 130 10.14 -19.71 6.28
C PHE A 130 10.39 -18.28 6.76
N ILE A 131 10.58 -17.34 5.83
CA ILE A 131 10.72 -15.91 6.15
C ILE A 131 9.45 -15.40 6.83
N GLY A 132 8.27 -15.72 6.28
CA GLY A 132 6.98 -15.34 6.84
C GLY A 132 6.79 -15.84 8.28
N LEU A 133 7.09 -17.12 8.53
CA LEU A 133 7.04 -17.70 9.86
C LEU A 133 8.04 -17.04 10.83
N GLY A 134 9.27 -16.76 10.39
CA GLY A 134 10.25 -16.02 11.18
C GLY A 134 9.76 -14.60 11.54
N LEU A 135 9.09 -13.93 10.60
CA LEU A 135 8.45 -12.63 10.82
C LEU A 135 7.22 -12.71 11.72
N ILE A 136 6.47 -13.82 11.75
CA ILE A 136 5.38 -14.01 12.73
C ILE A 136 5.99 -14.21 14.12
N LEU A 137 6.95 -15.13 14.24
CA LEU A 137 7.48 -15.58 15.54
C LEU A 137 8.45 -14.60 16.21
N GLY A 138 9.02 -13.63 15.50
CA GLY A 138 10.01 -12.71 16.09
C GLY A 138 11.40 -13.26 16.17
N VAL A 139 11.67 -14.33 15.43
CA VAL A 139 12.97 -14.99 15.40
C VAL A 139 13.87 -14.22 14.44
N VAL A 140 14.88 -13.55 14.99
CA VAL A 140 15.89 -12.77 14.24
C VAL A 140 15.30 -11.85 13.15
N PRO A 141 14.38 -10.92 13.49
CA PRO A 141 13.56 -10.18 12.53
C PRO A 141 14.37 -9.40 11.48
N ARG A 142 15.57 -8.91 11.84
CA ARG A 142 16.48 -8.26 10.88
C ARG A 142 16.96 -9.21 9.78
N LEU A 143 17.31 -10.45 10.14
CA LEU A 143 17.73 -11.45 9.16
C LEU A 143 16.57 -11.85 8.25
N MET A 144 15.37 -12.03 8.83
CA MET A 144 14.17 -12.34 8.06
C MET A 144 13.78 -11.19 7.13
N ALA A 145 13.94 -9.94 7.57
CA ALA A 145 13.73 -8.78 6.72
C ALA A 145 14.77 -8.68 5.59
N ALA A 146 16.06 -8.93 5.87
CA ALA A 146 17.08 -8.99 4.83
C ALA A 146 16.80 -10.11 3.81
N ALA A 147 16.44 -11.31 4.28
CA ALA A 147 16.07 -12.42 3.42
C ALA A 147 14.81 -12.12 2.59
N GLY A 148 13.80 -11.48 3.17
CA GLY A 148 12.60 -11.00 2.48
C GLY A 148 12.92 -9.98 1.40
N PHE A 149 13.80 -9.02 1.68
CA PHE A 149 14.26 -8.04 0.71
C PHE A 149 14.99 -8.70 -0.47
N LEU A 150 15.90 -9.64 -0.18
CA LEU A 150 16.60 -10.41 -1.21
C LEU A 150 15.65 -11.27 -2.03
N LEU A 151 14.64 -11.89 -1.40
CA LEU A 151 13.60 -12.62 -2.10
C LEU A 151 12.81 -11.68 -3.05
N TYR A 152 12.34 -10.54 -2.56
CA TYR A 152 11.64 -9.53 -3.38
C TYR A 152 12.48 -9.10 -4.58
N ALA A 153 13.78 -8.81 -4.37
CA ALA A 153 14.70 -8.46 -5.44
C ALA A 153 14.93 -9.62 -6.43
N ALA A 154 15.10 -10.84 -5.94
CA ALA A 154 15.32 -12.03 -6.78
C ALA A 154 14.13 -12.33 -7.70
N LEU A 155 12.90 -12.02 -7.25
CA LEU A 155 11.71 -12.23 -8.07
C LEU A 155 11.64 -11.35 -9.32
N PHE A 156 12.40 -10.25 -9.42
CA PHE A 156 12.52 -9.48 -10.67
C PHE A 156 13.24 -10.25 -11.80
N VAL A 157 13.93 -11.35 -11.48
CA VAL A 157 14.52 -12.25 -12.48
C VAL A 157 13.47 -13.20 -13.07
N ILE A 158 12.37 -13.44 -12.34
CA ILE A 158 11.33 -14.41 -12.69
C ILE A 158 10.10 -13.70 -13.27
N PHE A 159 9.72 -12.58 -12.67
CA PHE A 159 8.54 -11.80 -13.04
C PHE A 159 8.94 -10.50 -13.76
N PRO A 160 8.15 -10.05 -14.75
CA PRO A 160 8.36 -8.76 -15.38
C PRO A 160 8.40 -7.62 -14.34
N PRO A 161 9.30 -6.63 -14.48
CA PRO A 161 9.39 -5.52 -13.53
C PRO A 161 8.05 -4.78 -13.34
N LEU A 162 7.26 -4.61 -14.39
CA LEU A 162 5.96 -3.94 -14.33
C LEU A 162 4.93 -4.69 -13.46
N ASP A 163 5.10 -6.00 -13.26
CA ASP A 163 4.23 -6.79 -12.38
C ASP A 163 4.72 -6.78 -10.92
N MET A 164 6.03 -6.61 -10.69
CA MET A 164 6.64 -6.58 -9.35
C MET A 164 6.59 -5.20 -8.69
N LEU A 165 6.71 -4.12 -9.48
CA LEU A 165 6.80 -2.75 -8.99
C LEU A 165 5.54 -2.28 -8.22
N PRO A 166 4.29 -2.66 -8.59
CA PRO A 166 3.11 -2.40 -7.76
C PRO A 166 3.25 -2.83 -6.29
N TYR A 167 4.09 -3.83 -6.01
CA TYR A 167 4.34 -4.38 -4.68
C TYR A 167 5.56 -3.77 -3.99
N PHE A 168 5.97 -2.56 -4.36
CA PHE A 168 7.13 -1.86 -3.78
C PHE A 168 7.04 -1.63 -2.26
N VAL A 169 5.84 -1.69 -1.66
CA VAL A 169 5.65 -1.66 -0.21
C VAL A 169 6.49 -2.71 0.52
N TYR A 170 6.73 -3.88 -0.08
CA TYR A 170 7.58 -4.91 0.53
C TYR A 170 9.02 -4.44 0.71
N ALA A 171 9.58 -3.75 -0.28
CA ALA A 171 10.92 -3.15 -0.15
C ALA A 171 10.95 -2.17 1.04
N GLY A 172 9.94 -1.30 1.15
CA GLY A 172 9.79 -0.37 2.27
C GLY A 172 9.67 -1.06 3.63
N ILE A 173 8.82 -2.09 3.73
CA ILE A 173 8.63 -2.91 4.93
C ILE A 173 9.93 -3.60 5.35
N PHE A 174 10.60 -4.28 4.42
CA PHE A 174 11.82 -5.01 4.75
C PHE A 174 12.95 -4.08 5.15
N LEU A 175 13.11 -2.93 4.49
CA LEU A 175 14.08 -1.92 4.91
C LEU A 175 13.75 -1.36 6.30
N TYR A 176 12.48 -1.02 6.54
CA TYR A 176 12.00 -0.56 7.86
C TYR A 176 12.34 -1.56 8.98
N LEU A 177 12.02 -2.84 8.77
CA LEU A 177 12.28 -3.91 9.74
C LEU A 177 13.78 -4.24 9.86
N LEU A 178 14.55 -4.14 8.78
CA LEU A 178 15.99 -4.37 8.79
C LEU A 178 16.72 -3.30 9.63
N ILE A 179 16.34 -2.03 9.43
CA ILE A 179 16.92 -0.89 10.14
C ILE A 179 16.55 -0.94 11.63
N LEU A 180 15.26 -0.88 11.94
CA LEU A 180 14.79 -0.78 13.33
C LEU A 180 14.89 -2.11 14.09
N GLY A 181 14.80 -3.24 13.40
CA GLY A 181 14.70 -4.55 14.03
C GLY A 181 13.41 -4.70 14.82
N ASP A 182 13.47 -5.49 15.90
CA ASP A 182 12.40 -5.51 16.89
C ASP A 182 12.97 -5.48 18.30
N SER A 183 12.65 -4.41 19.04
CA SER A 183 13.06 -4.24 20.43
C SER A 183 12.13 -4.93 21.44
N SER A 184 10.97 -5.41 21.02
CA SER A 184 9.99 -6.11 21.86
C SER A 184 10.39 -7.56 22.17
N MET A 185 11.30 -8.13 21.37
CA MET A 185 11.76 -9.51 21.56
C MET A 185 13.02 -9.57 22.44
N PRO A 186 13.19 -10.63 23.25
CA PRO A 186 14.40 -10.84 24.04
C PRO A 186 15.64 -10.81 23.16
N LYS A 187 16.66 -10.02 23.55
CA LYS A 187 17.94 -10.00 22.86
C LYS A 187 18.57 -11.39 22.97
N VAL A 188 18.53 -12.17 21.90
CA VAL A 188 19.30 -13.42 21.81
C VAL A 188 20.77 -13.05 22.01
N LYS A 189 21.41 -13.68 23.01
CA LYS A 189 22.83 -13.48 23.30
C LYS A 189 23.64 -14.07 22.15
N GLY A 190 23.97 -13.20 21.20
CA GLY A 190 24.67 -13.54 19.97
C GLY A 190 24.38 -12.42 18.98
N LYS A 191 25.22 -11.40 18.95
CA LYS A 191 25.17 -10.41 17.86
C LYS A 191 25.50 -11.19 16.59
N GLY A 192 24.50 -11.59 15.82
CA GLY A 192 24.72 -12.32 14.57
C GLY A 192 25.77 -11.58 13.74
N LEU A 193 26.77 -12.32 13.24
CA LEU A 193 27.95 -11.78 12.55
C LEU A 193 27.58 -10.72 11.49
N VAL A 194 26.51 -10.97 10.73
CA VAL A 194 25.96 -10.07 9.72
C VAL A 194 25.54 -8.71 10.30
N PHE A 195 24.87 -8.69 11.46
CA PHE A 195 24.48 -7.43 12.09
C PHE A 195 25.68 -6.66 12.62
N ALA A 196 26.72 -7.34 13.11
CA ALA A 196 27.92 -6.67 13.56
C ALA A 196 28.62 -5.90 12.43
N ILE A 197 28.60 -6.46 11.21
CA ILE A 197 29.22 -5.86 10.02
C ILE A 197 28.48 -4.59 9.58
N PHE A 198 27.15 -4.61 9.53
CA PHE A 198 26.34 -3.49 9.02
C PHE A 198 25.82 -2.53 10.09
N LYS A 199 26.15 -2.75 11.38
CA LYS A 199 25.58 -2.02 12.51
C LYS A 199 25.67 -0.51 12.36
N ASP A 200 26.85 0.00 12.02
CA ASP A 200 27.10 1.44 11.96
C ASP A 200 26.40 2.09 10.75
N TRP A 201 26.24 1.34 9.66
CA TRP A 201 25.49 1.77 8.49
C TRP A 201 23.98 1.81 8.78
N LEU A 202 23.42 0.75 9.37
CA LEU A 202 22.01 0.71 9.76
C LEU A 202 21.65 1.82 10.75
N LYS A 203 22.54 2.11 11.71
CA LYS A 203 22.33 3.22 12.66
C LYS A 203 22.23 4.58 11.98
N LYS A 204 22.98 4.81 10.89
CA LYS A 204 22.87 6.05 10.10
C LYS A 204 21.54 6.16 9.35
N LEU A 205 20.87 5.02 9.09
CA LEU A 205 19.58 4.97 8.40
C LEU A 205 18.37 4.99 9.34
N GLU A 206 18.57 4.82 10.65
CA GLU A 206 17.47 4.87 11.64
C GLU A 206 16.55 6.09 11.50
N PRO A 207 17.05 7.33 11.25
CA PRO A 207 16.18 8.49 11.05
C PRO A 207 15.24 8.36 9.84
N TYR A 208 15.64 7.60 8.81
CA TYR A 208 14.91 7.45 7.55
C TYR A 208 14.04 6.18 7.50
N ALA A 209 13.99 5.39 8.58
CA ALA A 209 13.26 4.12 8.58
C ALA A 209 11.78 4.29 8.18
N PHE A 210 11.10 5.29 8.75
CA PHE A 210 9.72 5.61 8.40
C PHE A 210 9.58 6.12 6.97
N ASP A 211 10.60 6.82 6.44
CA ASP A 211 10.58 7.28 5.05
C ASP A 211 10.59 6.10 4.08
N PHE A 212 11.40 5.07 4.31
CA PHE A 212 11.39 3.87 3.47
C PHE A 212 10.02 3.19 3.47
N LEU A 213 9.39 3.05 4.63
CA LEU A 213 8.05 2.46 4.74
C LEU A 213 7.00 3.30 4.00
N ARG A 214 7.06 4.62 4.19
CA ARG A 214 6.17 5.60 3.56
C ARG A 214 6.32 5.63 2.05
N ILE A 215 7.54 5.70 1.54
CA ILE A 215 7.86 5.68 0.11
C ILE A 215 7.40 4.35 -0.49
N GLY A 216 7.66 3.23 0.20
CA GLY A 216 7.17 1.90 -0.19
C GLY A 216 5.65 1.89 -0.41
N LEU A 217 4.90 2.33 0.60
CA LEU A 217 3.44 2.40 0.53
C LEU A 217 2.96 3.39 -0.54
N ALA A 218 3.59 4.56 -0.66
CA ALA A 218 3.26 5.58 -1.65
C ALA A 218 3.42 5.08 -3.09
N VAL A 219 4.55 4.45 -3.41
CA VAL A 219 4.83 3.89 -4.73
C VAL A 219 3.83 2.77 -5.07
N SER A 220 3.48 1.94 -4.08
CA SER A 220 2.43 0.91 -4.21
C SER A 220 1.02 1.45 -4.44
N LEU A 221 0.77 2.75 -4.26
CA LEU A 221 -0.48 3.41 -4.67
C LEU A 221 -0.35 4.07 -6.05
N ILE A 222 0.75 4.79 -6.27
CA ILE A 222 1.00 5.52 -7.52
C ILE A 222 1.05 4.57 -8.72
N LEU A 223 1.73 3.43 -8.59
CA LEU A 223 1.95 2.55 -9.73
C LEU A 223 0.67 1.86 -10.20
N PRO A 224 -0.15 1.19 -9.36
CA PRO A 224 -1.44 0.67 -9.81
C PRO A 224 -2.35 1.75 -10.40
N ALA A 225 -2.38 2.95 -9.81
CA ALA A 225 -3.14 4.07 -10.32
C ALA A 225 -2.75 4.46 -11.75
N LEU A 226 -1.45 4.57 -12.01
CA LEU A 226 -0.95 4.89 -13.35
C LEU A 226 -1.11 3.72 -14.32
N LEU A 227 -0.66 2.52 -13.93
CA LEU A 227 -0.60 1.36 -14.81
C LEU A 227 -1.99 0.80 -15.13
N TYR A 228 -2.82 0.55 -14.11
CA TYR A 228 -4.04 -0.26 -14.27
C TYR A 228 -5.33 0.56 -14.31
N LYS A 229 -5.28 1.87 -14.02
CA LYS A 229 -6.45 2.77 -14.13
C LYS A 229 -6.32 3.86 -15.19
N ILE A 230 -5.09 4.22 -15.58
CA ILE A 230 -4.86 5.30 -16.55
C ILE A 230 -4.24 4.76 -17.85
N ILE A 231 -3.14 4.01 -17.76
CA ILE A 231 -2.42 3.49 -18.93
C ILE A 231 -3.12 2.28 -19.51
N GLN A 232 -3.58 1.35 -18.68
CA GLN A 232 -4.32 0.14 -19.08
C GLN A 232 -5.65 0.07 -18.32
N PRO A 233 -6.57 1.02 -18.58
CA PRO A 233 -7.85 1.11 -17.85
C PRO A 233 -8.74 -0.12 -18.06
N GLU A 234 -8.45 -0.97 -19.05
CA GLU A 234 -9.22 -2.16 -19.40
C GLU A 234 -9.29 -3.15 -18.22
N TYR A 235 -8.23 -3.23 -17.40
CA TYR A 235 -8.25 -4.03 -16.17
C TYR A 235 -9.30 -3.54 -15.18
N ALA A 236 -9.31 -2.24 -14.89
CA ALA A 236 -10.25 -1.65 -13.97
C ALA A 236 -11.68 -1.62 -14.51
N LEU A 237 -11.85 -1.40 -15.82
CA LEU A 237 -13.16 -1.47 -16.48
C LEU A 237 -13.73 -2.90 -16.45
N ALA A 238 -12.91 -3.92 -16.68
CA ALA A 238 -13.34 -5.32 -16.58
C ALA A 238 -13.74 -5.70 -15.16
N PHE A 239 -13.04 -5.14 -14.18
CA PHE A 239 -13.38 -5.30 -12.79
C PHE A 239 -14.74 -4.66 -12.46
N VAL A 240 -14.97 -3.40 -12.85
CA VAL A 240 -16.25 -2.70 -12.62
C VAL A 240 -17.40 -3.35 -13.40
N ALA A 241 -17.15 -3.90 -14.59
CA ALA A 241 -18.16 -4.63 -15.36
C ALA A 241 -18.65 -5.91 -14.65
N SER A 242 -17.80 -6.53 -13.82
CA SER A 242 -18.12 -7.74 -13.05
C SER A 242 -18.55 -7.46 -11.61
N HIS A 243 -18.34 -6.24 -11.11
CA HIS A 243 -18.66 -5.83 -9.75
C HIS A 243 -19.30 -4.43 -9.77
N PRO A 244 -20.57 -4.27 -9.34
CA PRO A 244 -21.30 -3.00 -9.41
C PRO A 244 -20.83 -2.01 -8.34
N VAL A 245 -19.60 -1.53 -8.50
CA VAL A 245 -18.89 -0.73 -7.50
C VAL A 245 -19.00 0.77 -7.74
N ASN A 246 -19.50 1.17 -8.91
CA ASN A 246 -19.73 2.56 -9.25
C ASN A 246 -20.92 3.11 -8.46
N PHE A 247 -20.65 3.51 -7.21
CA PHE A 247 -21.67 4.01 -6.29
C PHE A 247 -22.30 5.33 -6.77
N MET A 248 -21.64 6.08 -7.66
CA MET A 248 -22.18 7.35 -8.18
C MET A 248 -23.50 7.14 -8.92
N GLN A 249 -23.60 6.05 -9.69
CA GLN A 249 -24.86 5.67 -10.33
C GLN A 249 -25.93 5.31 -9.30
N GLY A 250 -25.55 4.62 -8.21
CA GLY A 250 -26.43 4.31 -7.09
C GLY A 250 -26.94 5.54 -6.31
N LEU A 251 -26.19 6.64 -6.34
CA LEU A 251 -26.59 7.94 -5.79
C LEU A 251 -27.47 8.78 -6.74
N GLY A 252 -27.80 8.26 -7.93
CA GLY A 252 -28.63 8.93 -8.93
C GLY A 252 -27.85 9.71 -10.00
N PHE A 253 -26.51 9.70 -9.97
CA PHE A 253 -25.68 10.28 -11.03
C PHE A 253 -25.52 9.29 -12.19
N THR A 254 -26.61 9.00 -12.90
CA THR A 254 -26.65 7.98 -13.96
C THR A 254 -25.77 8.31 -15.17
N GLN A 255 -25.38 9.58 -15.37
CA GLN A 255 -24.43 9.97 -16.41
C GLN A 255 -22.96 9.72 -16.01
N PHE A 256 -22.70 9.34 -14.75
CA PHE A 256 -21.36 9.08 -14.26
C PHE A 256 -20.91 7.67 -14.64
N THR A 257 -20.30 7.56 -15.82
CA THR A 257 -19.91 6.28 -16.41
C THR A 257 -18.83 5.57 -15.60
N ASP A 258 -18.70 4.26 -15.81
CA ASP A 258 -17.64 3.46 -15.16
C ASP A 258 -16.24 3.93 -15.57
N ALA A 259 -16.08 4.48 -16.77
CA ALA A 259 -14.83 5.11 -17.20
C ALA A 259 -14.48 6.35 -16.36
N MET A 260 -15.46 7.21 -16.04
CA MET A 260 -15.25 8.36 -15.15
C MET A 260 -14.93 7.90 -13.74
N PHE A 261 -15.58 6.83 -13.29
CA PHE A 261 -15.33 6.22 -11.99
C PHE A 261 -13.91 5.67 -11.86
N VAL A 262 -13.46 4.87 -12.83
CA VAL A 262 -12.10 4.33 -12.90
C VAL A 262 -11.07 5.46 -12.93
N LEU A 263 -11.31 6.52 -13.72
CA LEU A 263 -10.43 7.69 -13.77
C LEU A 263 -10.34 8.39 -12.40
N CYS A 264 -11.47 8.61 -11.73
CA CYS A 264 -11.50 9.22 -10.39
C CYS A 264 -10.81 8.36 -9.34
N ALA A 265 -11.00 7.04 -9.38
CA ALA A 265 -10.29 6.10 -8.49
C ALA A 265 -8.77 6.19 -8.71
N GLY A 266 -8.33 6.21 -9.97
CA GLY A 266 -6.91 6.35 -10.32
C GLY A 266 -6.31 7.68 -9.88
N LEU A 267 -7.01 8.79 -10.12
CA LEU A 267 -6.55 10.10 -9.65
C LEU A 267 -6.51 10.16 -8.12
N THR A 268 -7.47 9.56 -7.42
CA THR A 268 -7.49 9.52 -5.95
C THR A 268 -6.28 8.76 -5.41
N GLU A 269 -6.01 7.55 -5.90
CA GLU A 269 -4.83 6.78 -5.50
C GLU A 269 -3.52 7.49 -5.83
N PHE A 270 -3.44 8.11 -7.01
CA PHE A 270 -2.28 8.89 -7.41
C PHE A 270 -2.05 10.10 -6.49
N ILE A 271 -3.11 10.84 -6.13
CA ILE A 271 -3.03 11.97 -5.20
C ILE A 271 -2.60 11.49 -3.81
N LEU A 272 -3.27 10.48 -3.25
CA LEU A 272 -2.94 9.94 -1.92
C LEU A 272 -1.49 9.42 -1.87
N GLY A 273 -1.09 8.67 -2.89
CA GLY A 273 0.28 8.19 -3.05
C GLY A 273 1.29 9.32 -3.18
N THR A 274 1.00 10.36 -3.97
CA THR A 274 1.89 11.53 -4.14
C THR A 274 2.04 12.31 -2.82
N LEU A 275 0.94 12.58 -2.12
CA LEU A 275 0.98 13.25 -0.82
C LEU A 275 1.78 12.44 0.20
N LEU A 276 1.57 11.12 0.22
CA LEU A 276 2.33 10.23 1.09
C LEU A 276 3.82 10.21 0.72
N LEU A 277 4.16 10.19 -0.58
CA LEU A 277 5.54 10.21 -1.06
C LEU A 277 6.29 11.45 -0.55
N PHE A 278 5.66 12.61 -0.61
CA PHE A 278 6.24 13.88 -0.15
C PHE A 278 6.09 14.11 1.36
N GLY A 279 5.43 13.20 2.08
CA GLY A 279 5.26 13.34 3.52
C GLY A 279 4.24 14.39 3.95
N VAL A 280 3.28 14.70 3.08
CA VAL A 280 2.21 15.66 3.37
C VAL A 280 1.08 14.95 4.09
N LEU A 281 0.76 15.40 5.32
CA LEU A 281 -0.30 14.83 6.15
C LEU A 281 -0.26 13.28 6.29
N PRO A 282 0.91 12.64 6.51
CA PRO A 282 1.07 11.20 6.33
C PRO A 282 0.14 10.39 7.23
N ARG A 283 -0.04 10.80 8.51
CA ARG A 283 -0.97 10.14 9.46
C ARG A 283 -2.42 10.20 9.00
N PHE A 284 -2.85 11.34 8.43
CA PHE A 284 -4.21 11.49 7.91
C PHE A 284 -4.41 10.64 6.66
N ILE A 285 -3.46 10.68 5.72
CA ILE A 285 -3.52 9.89 4.48
C ILE A 285 -3.61 8.39 4.80
N VAL A 286 -2.76 7.86 5.68
CA VAL A 286 -2.84 6.43 6.04
C VAL A 286 -4.10 6.07 6.83
N ALA A 287 -4.69 7.00 7.59
CA ALA A 287 -5.99 6.77 8.21
C ALA A 287 -7.11 6.65 7.15
N VAL A 288 -7.07 7.50 6.11
CA VAL A 288 -7.97 7.40 4.95
C VAL A 288 -7.77 6.07 4.21
N LEU A 289 -6.52 5.63 4.00
CA LEU A 289 -6.22 4.35 3.37
C LEU A 289 -6.75 3.16 4.17
N ILE A 290 -6.52 3.12 5.50
CA ILE A 290 -7.06 2.07 6.37
C ILE A 290 -8.58 2.01 6.26
N PHE A 291 -9.24 3.17 6.30
CA PHE A 291 -10.70 3.24 6.13
C PHE A 291 -11.13 2.70 4.76
N ALA A 292 -10.49 3.14 3.68
CA ALA A 292 -10.83 2.72 2.32
C ALA A 292 -10.64 1.21 2.11
N PHE A 293 -9.51 0.63 2.54
CA PHE A 293 -9.27 -0.81 2.48
C PHE A 293 -10.26 -1.60 3.37
N THR A 294 -10.68 -1.02 4.51
CA THR A 294 -11.65 -1.70 5.38
C THR A 294 -13.01 -1.76 4.71
N VAL A 295 -13.38 -0.72 3.96
CA VAL A 295 -14.59 -0.74 3.14
C VAL A 295 -14.49 -1.80 2.05
N THR A 296 -13.42 -1.84 1.26
CA THR A 296 -13.29 -2.83 0.18
C THR A 296 -13.25 -4.26 0.72
N LEU A 297 -12.66 -4.46 1.90
CA LEU A 297 -12.71 -5.73 2.62
C LEU A 297 -14.15 -6.22 2.87
N THR A 298 -15.08 -5.33 3.24
CA THR A 298 -16.49 -5.73 3.43
C THR A 298 -17.18 -6.17 2.14
N MET A 299 -16.65 -5.77 0.98
CA MET A 299 -17.21 -6.08 -0.34
C MET A 299 -16.58 -7.34 -0.95
N PHE A 300 -15.26 -7.53 -0.81
CA PHE A 300 -14.49 -8.57 -1.51
C PHE A 300 -13.95 -9.67 -0.58
N GLY A 301 -14.13 -9.51 0.73
CA GLY A 301 -13.86 -10.56 1.72
C GLY A 301 -12.38 -10.93 1.87
N MET A 302 -12.14 -12.21 2.15
CA MET A 302 -10.82 -12.70 2.59
C MET A 302 -9.70 -12.52 1.56
N PHE A 303 -10.03 -12.53 0.27
CA PHE A 303 -9.03 -12.38 -0.78
C PHE A 303 -8.43 -10.97 -0.78
N GLU A 304 -9.28 -9.95 -0.61
CA GLU A 304 -8.88 -8.56 -0.42
C GLU A 304 -8.08 -8.37 0.88
N LEU A 305 -8.52 -9.00 1.98
CA LEU A 305 -7.81 -8.94 3.26
C LEU A 305 -6.37 -9.41 3.12
N LEU A 306 -6.18 -10.58 2.50
CA LEU A 306 -4.86 -11.19 2.37
C LEU A 306 -3.95 -10.25 1.59
N GLY A 307 -4.36 -9.83 0.40
CA GLY A 307 -3.53 -8.97 -0.44
C GLY A 307 -3.20 -7.60 0.17
N HIS A 308 -4.08 -7.05 1.02
CA HIS A 308 -3.86 -5.76 1.67
C HIS A 308 -3.20 -5.85 3.06
N LEU A 309 -2.98 -7.06 3.60
CA LEU A 309 -2.51 -7.21 4.98
C LEU A 309 -1.20 -6.43 5.26
N PRO A 310 -0.16 -6.49 4.41
CA PRO A 310 1.06 -5.69 4.60
C PRO A 310 0.82 -4.19 4.44
N LEU A 311 -0.14 -3.78 3.60
CA LEU A 311 -0.52 -2.37 3.44
C LEU A 311 -1.15 -1.85 4.74
N TYR A 312 -2.03 -2.63 5.39
CA TYR A 312 -2.54 -2.30 6.73
C TYR A 312 -1.41 -2.20 7.75
N GLY A 313 -0.47 -3.12 7.73
CA GLY A 313 0.70 -3.09 8.61
C GLY A 313 1.51 -1.82 8.45
N ALA A 314 1.90 -1.50 7.21
CA ALA A 314 2.66 -0.30 6.87
C ALA A 314 1.90 0.98 7.24
N ALA A 315 0.63 1.06 6.86
CA ALA A 315 -0.25 2.19 7.17
C ALA A 315 -0.38 2.40 8.69
N TYR A 316 -0.57 1.32 9.46
CA TYR A 316 -0.63 1.38 10.91
C TYR A 316 0.68 1.90 11.52
N ALA A 317 1.84 1.37 11.10
CA ALA A 317 3.13 1.83 11.61
C ALA A 317 3.38 3.32 11.29
N ILE A 318 3.01 3.77 10.09
CA ILE A 318 3.08 5.20 9.72
C ILE A 318 2.12 6.02 10.59
N LEU A 319 0.89 5.56 10.81
CA LEU A 319 -0.11 6.25 11.62
C LEU A 319 0.38 6.53 13.05
N VAL A 320 1.00 5.52 13.67
CA VAL A 320 1.43 5.59 15.07
C VAL A 320 2.84 6.14 15.26
N GLY A 321 3.66 6.15 14.20
CA GLY A 321 5.09 6.41 14.30
C GLY A 321 5.66 7.54 13.44
N ALA A 322 5.01 7.93 12.34
CA ALA A 322 5.52 9.02 11.51
C ALA A 322 5.40 10.35 12.25
N ARG A 323 6.45 11.17 12.26
CA ARG A 323 6.36 12.56 12.72
C ARG A 323 6.38 13.46 11.49
N SER A 324 5.43 14.39 11.40
CA SER A 324 5.49 15.55 10.51
C SER A 324 6.53 16.53 11.02
#